data_AF-A0A2T1FBD2-F1
#
_entry.id   AF-A0A2T1FBD2-F1
#
_cell.length_a   1.000
_cell.length_b   1.000
_cell.length_c   1.000
_cell.angle_alpha   90.00
_cell.angle_beta   90.00
_cell.angle_gamma   90.00
#
_symmetry.space_group_name_H-M   'P 1'
#
loop_
_entity.id
_entity.type
_entity.pdbx_description
1 polymer ?
#
loop_
_entity_poly.entity_id
_entity_poly.type
_entity_poly.pdbx_seq_one_letter_code
_entity_poly.pdbx_strand_id
1 'polypeptide(L)'
;MVQLSSDWNNEAYVSLHLVQTMLEMAGLPRKSSYSHWIPEFKVKVPRLTANSRIVWTQKEVDFLVEDLSRYINFLVEIKTAKTRLDAAALIQLETYLKYSHTRFGILIDPFSVEIYEYTEGSATLKCKHNIENPEQVQPVANFVSNFLDIVKMRTIAIHTSKGGVGKTTLVVNIAYELAKLGNRVLVIDLDDQAHASLSLGVNKADEFDKASTLEEFDKVLDSFQDRKEVIEPI
;
A
#
# COMPACT_ATOMS: atom_id res chain seq x y z
N MET A 1 27.40 19.83 8.59
CA MET A 1 26.89 19.14 7.39
C MET A 1 28.09 18.65 6.59
N VAL A 2 28.09 17.40 6.16
CA VAL A 2 29.12 16.85 5.29
C VAL A 2 29.06 17.58 3.94
N GLN A 3 30.21 17.98 3.39
CA GLN A 3 30.26 18.53 2.05
C GLN A 3 30.09 17.40 1.04
N LEU A 4 28.93 17.35 0.39
CA LEU A 4 28.62 16.31 -0.60
C LEU A 4 29.43 16.51 -1.88
N SER A 5 29.86 15.41 -2.50
CA SER A 5 30.42 15.44 -3.85
C SER A 5 29.37 15.96 -4.85
N SER A 6 29.82 16.43 -6.01
CA SER A 6 28.91 16.86 -7.09
C SER A 6 28.05 15.72 -7.64
N ASP A 7 28.43 14.46 -7.40
CA ASP A 7 27.73 13.28 -7.90
C ASP A 7 26.32 13.17 -7.31
N TRP A 8 26.11 13.66 -6.09
CA TRP A 8 24.80 13.74 -5.44
C TRP A 8 23.79 14.64 -6.17
N ASN A 9 24.22 15.40 -7.18
CA ASN A 9 23.34 16.14 -8.09
C ASN A 9 22.85 15.29 -9.29
N ASN A 10 23.27 14.04 -9.39
CA ASN A 10 22.85 13.08 -10.42
C ASN A 10 21.90 12.04 -9.83
N GLU A 11 20.70 11.93 -10.40
CA GLU A 11 19.65 11.03 -9.94
C GLU A 11 20.05 9.54 -9.98
N ALA A 12 20.82 9.12 -10.99
CA ALA A 12 21.33 7.76 -11.08
C ALA A 12 22.31 7.44 -9.94
N TYR A 13 23.10 8.44 -9.51
CA TYR A 13 24.01 8.29 -8.38
C TYR A 13 23.25 8.17 -7.06
N VAL A 14 22.24 9.01 -6.83
CA VAL A 14 21.35 8.91 -5.65
C VAL A 14 20.62 7.57 -5.64
N SER A 15 20.11 7.14 -6.79
CA SER A 15 19.43 5.86 -6.94
C SER A 15 20.34 4.70 -6.53
N LEU A 16 21.56 4.62 -7.07
CA LEU A 16 22.46 3.50 -6.80
C LEU A 16 23.01 3.51 -5.37
N HIS A 17 23.53 4.65 -4.93
CA HIS A 17 24.32 4.73 -3.70
C HIS A 17 23.52 5.01 -2.43
N LEU A 18 22.29 5.52 -2.56
CA LEU A 18 21.40 5.74 -1.43
C LEU A 18 20.19 4.83 -1.50
N VAL A 19 19.36 4.94 -2.55
CA VAL A 19 18.04 4.30 -2.57
C VAL A 19 18.13 2.78 -2.67
N GLN A 20 18.84 2.25 -3.65
CA GLN A 20 18.97 0.79 -3.85
C GLN A 20 19.70 0.14 -2.67
N THR A 21 20.79 0.78 -2.22
CA THR A 21 21.53 0.34 -1.04
C THR A 21 20.65 0.32 0.22
N MET A 22 19.82 1.37 0.42
CA MET A 22 18.87 1.45 1.53
C MET A 22 17.83 0.33 1.46
N LEU A 23 17.24 0.08 0.29
CA LEU A 23 16.24 -0.97 0.11
C LEU A 23 16.83 -2.36 0.42
N GLU A 24 18.01 -2.68 -0.10
CA GLU A 24 18.70 -3.94 0.19
C GLU A 24 18.97 -4.11 1.69
N MET A 25 19.52 -3.08 2.34
CA MET A 25 19.82 -3.09 3.77
C MET A 25 18.56 -3.14 4.65
N ALA A 26 17.43 -2.62 4.16
CA ALA A 26 16.12 -2.72 4.82
C ALA A 26 15.45 -4.10 4.62
N GLY A 27 16.13 -5.06 3.98
CA GLY A 27 15.61 -6.41 3.75
C GLY A 27 14.61 -6.48 2.59
N LEU A 28 14.74 -5.59 1.61
CA LEU A 28 13.96 -5.57 0.37
C LEU A 28 14.89 -5.85 -0.82
N PRO A 29 15.34 -7.09 -1.05
CA PRO A 29 16.25 -7.38 -2.15
C PRO A 29 15.58 -7.10 -3.50
N ARG A 30 16.37 -6.63 -4.48
CA ARG A 30 15.88 -6.28 -5.83
C ARG A 30 15.02 -7.36 -6.50
N LYS A 31 15.37 -8.63 -6.29
CA LYS A 31 14.61 -9.77 -6.80
C LYS A 31 14.78 -10.98 -5.88
N SER A 32 13.66 -11.52 -5.42
CA SER A 32 13.56 -12.74 -4.62
C SER A 32 12.20 -13.38 -4.84
N SER A 33 11.87 -14.49 -4.15
CA SER A 33 10.51 -15.07 -4.23
C SER A 33 9.41 -14.17 -3.68
N TYR A 34 9.76 -13.22 -2.81
CA TYR A 34 8.78 -12.40 -2.09
C TYR A 34 8.95 -10.90 -2.30
N SER A 35 10.12 -10.41 -2.69
CA SER A 35 10.39 -8.99 -2.91
C SER A 35 10.95 -8.70 -4.29
N HIS A 36 10.42 -7.64 -4.93
CA HIS A 36 10.75 -7.22 -6.29
C HIS A 36 10.74 -5.70 -6.41
N TRP A 37 11.71 -5.16 -7.14
CA TRP A 37 11.69 -3.76 -7.56
C TRP A 37 11.38 -3.67 -9.05
N ILE A 38 10.44 -2.79 -9.41
CA ILE A 38 10.06 -2.49 -10.78
C ILE A 38 10.54 -1.06 -11.06
N PRO A 39 11.71 -0.89 -11.69
CA PRO A 39 12.22 0.43 -12.04
C PRO A 39 11.38 1.05 -13.16
N GLU A 40 11.36 2.39 -13.24
CA GLU A 40 10.63 3.15 -14.26
C GLU A 40 9.15 2.72 -14.34
N PHE A 41 8.52 2.55 -13.18
CA PHE A 41 7.17 2.04 -13.07
C PHE A 41 6.18 3.01 -13.73
N LYS A 42 5.38 2.48 -14.66
CA LYS A 42 4.49 3.27 -15.51
C LYS A 42 3.14 3.48 -14.85
N VAL A 43 2.77 4.75 -14.64
CA VAL A 43 1.46 5.17 -14.14
C VAL A 43 0.73 5.98 -15.20
N LYS A 44 -0.53 5.61 -15.49
CA LYS A 44 -1.40 6.38 -16.39
C LYS A 44 -2.07 7.48 -15.58
N VAL A 45 -1.77 8.74 -15.90
CA VAL A 45 -2.32 9.91 -15.22
C VAL A 45 -3.10 10.80 -16.19
N PRO A 46 -4.23 11.39 -15.77
CA PRO A 46 -4.95 12.34 -16.59
C PRO A 46 -4.21 13.68 -16.62
N ARG A 47 -4.21 14.31 -17.77
CA ARG A 47 -3.69 15.65 -18.01
C ARG A 47 -4.78 16.49 -18.64
N LEU A 48 -5.03 17.66 -18.08
CA LEU A 48 -5.92 18.64 -18.70
C LEU A 48 -5.17 19.34 -19.85
N THR A 49 -5.74 19.31 -21.03
CA THR A 49 -5.23 20.04 -22.20
C THR A 49 -5.67 21.51 -22.17
N ALA A 50 -5.04 22.35 -22.99
CA ALA A 50 -5.41 23.77 -23.12
C ALA A 50 -6.88 23.99 -23.49
N ASN A 51 -7.54 23.00 -24.11
CA ASN A 51 -8.95 23.06 -24.52
C ASN A 51 -9.89 22.41 -23.51
N SER A 52 -9.47 22.28 -22.24
CA SER A 52 -10.24 21.65 -21.15
C SER A 52 -10.65 20.20 -21.39
N ARG A 53 -9.97 19.49 -22.31
CA ARG A 53 -10.16 18.05 -22.50
C ARG A 53 -9.18 17.26 -21.64
N ILE A 54 -9.64 16.18 -21.03
CA ILE A 54 -8.79 15.25 -20.30
C ILE A 54 -8.17 14.27 -21.30
N VAL A 55 -6.85 14.19 -21.30
CA VAL A 55 -6.09 13.17 -22.03
C VAL A 55 -5.28 12.33 -21.04
N TRP A 56 -5.16 11.04 -21.31
CA TRP A 56 -4.35 10.15 -20.48
C TRP A 56 -2.92 10.15 -20.97
N THR A 57 -1.98 10.35 -20.05
CA THR A 57 -0.54 10.33 -20.34
C THR A 57 0.13 9.30 -19.45
N GLN A 58 1.21 8.71 -19.95
CA GLN A 58 2.03 7.81 -19.15
C GLN A 58 3.15 8.60 -18.49
N LYS A 59 3.30 8.39 -17.19
CA LYS A 59 4.41 8.90 -16.38
C LYS A 59 5.17 7.72 -15.80
N GLU A 60 6.44 7.97 -15.50
CA GLU A 60 7.33 6.98 -14.90
C GLU A 60 7.66 7.46 -13.49
N VAL A 61 7.60 6.50 -12.57
CA VAL A 61 8.02 6.62 -11.17
C VAL A 61 9.31 5.83 -11.03
N ASP A 62 10.28 6.30 -10.26
CA ASP A 62 11.60 5.67 -10.22
C ASP A 62 11.53 4.19 -9.86
N PHE A 63 10.77 3.86 -8.82
CA PHE A 63 10.52 2.47 -8.45
C PHE A 63 9.09 2.26 -7.95
N LEU A 64 8.50 1.12 -8.34
CA LEU A 64 7.54 0.41 -7.52
C LEU A 64 8.28 -0.71 -6.79
N VAL A 65 8.14 -0.77 -5.48
CA VAL A 65 8.67 -1.86 -4.65
C VAL A 65 7.51 -2.70 -4.14
N GLU A 66 7.58 -4.00 -4.35
CA GLU A 66 6.61 -4.97 -3.83
C GLU A 66 7.32 -5.94 -2.89
N ASP A 67 6.71 -6.18 -1.73
CA ASP A 67 7.16 -7.17 -0.75
C ASP A 67 5.97 -7.98 -0.22
N LEU A 68 5.82 -9.18 -0.78
CA LEU A 68 4.81 -10.17 -0.45
C LEU A 68 5.01 -10.77 0.94
N SER A 69 6.21 -10.72 1.52
CA SER A 69 6.45 -11.24 2.87
C SER A 69 5.78 -10.37 3.95
N ARG A 70 5.59 -9.08 3.66
CA ARG A 70 4.92 -8.10 4.52
C ARG A 70 3.56 -7.65 3.98
N TYR A 71 3.16 -8.17 2.81
CA TYR A 71 1.97 -7.75 2.05
C TYR A 71 1.89 -6.24 1.85
N ILE A 72 3.01 -5.66 1.39
CA ILE A 72 3.12 -4.22 1.17
C ILE A 72 3.70 -3.93 -0.21
N ASN A 73 3.22 -2.84 -0.80
CA ASN A 73 3.86 -2.18 -1.91
C ASN A 73 3.96 -0.68 -1.67
N PHE A 74 4.93 -0.04 -2.29
CA PHE A 74 5.11 1.40 -2.22
C PHE A 74 5.85 1.94 -3.44
N LEU A 75 5.55 3.19 -3.77
CA LEU A 75 6.29 3.94 -4.77
C LEU A 75 7.50 4.63 -4.14
N VAL A 76 8.60 4.75 -4.88
CA VAL A 76 9.75 5.57 -4.49
C VAL A 76 10.00 6.59 -5.59
N GLU A 77 10.11 7.85 -5.20
CA GLU A 77 10.47 8.97 -6.08
C GLU A 77 11.71 9.67 -5.52
N ILE A 78 12.68 9.88 -6.40
CA ILE A 78 14.01 10.34 -6.08
C ILE A 78 14.12 11.84 -6.42
N LYS A 79 14.85 12.56 -5.58
CA LYS A 79 15.37 13.89 -5.89
C LYS A 79 16.86 13.95 -5.58
N THR A 80 17.52 14.93 -6.16
CA THR A 80 18.96 15.11 -6.05
C THR A 80 19.29 16.18 -5.03
N ALA A 81 20.58 16.32 -4.71
CA ALA A 81 21.03 17.40 -3.83
C ALA A 81 20.71 18.80 -4.40
N LYS A 82 20.52 18.92 -5.72
CA LYS A 82 20.14 20.16 -6.41
C LYS A 82 18.63 20.37 -6.42
N THR A 83 17.83 19.34 -6.74
CA THR A 83 16.38 19.49 -6.90
C THR A 83 15.63 19.49 -5.58
N ARG A 84 16.13 18.74 -4.59
CA ARG A 84 15.57 18.63 -3.22
C ARG A 84 14.11 18.13 -3.17
N LEU A 85 13.69 17.70 -1.99
CA LEU A 85 12.27 17.48 -1.72
C LEU A 85 11.54 18.82 -1.54
N ASP A 86 10.42 18.98 -2.23
CA ASP A 86 9.56 20.17 -2.16
C ASP A 86 8.06 19.81 -2.33
N ALA A 87 7.20 20.83 -2.28
CA ALA A 87 5.76 20.65 -2.46
C ALA A 87 5.38 20.11 -3.85
N ALA A 88 6.18 20.39 -4.89
CA ALA A 88 5.91 19.89 -6.22
C ALA A 88 6.17 18.37 -6.31
N ALA A 89 7.24 17.88 -5.67
CA ALA A 89 7.52 16.46 -5.53
C ALA A 89 6.39 15.72 -4.79
N LEU A 90 5.82 16.32 -3.73
CA LEU A 90 4.67 15.74 -3.03
C LEU A 90 3.42 15.67 -3.91
N ILE A 91 3.07 16.74 -4.62
CA ILE A 91 1.91 16.76 -5.53
C ILE A 91 2.07 15.71 -6.65
N GLN A 92 3.30 15.56 -7.17
CA GLN A 92 3.63 14.54 -8.15
C GLN A 92 3.42 13.13 -7.58
N LEU A 93 3.98 12.84 -6.40
CA LEU A 93 3.83 11.55 -5.73
C LEU A 93 2.36 11.25 -5.40
N GLU A 94 1.59 12.21 -4.88
CA GLU A 94 0.16 12.05 -4.61
C GLU A 94 -0.62 11.65 -5.87
N THR A 95 -0.29 12.27 -7.00
CA THR A 95 -0.87 11.90 -8.30
C THR A 95 -0.54 10.44 -8.64
N TYR A 96 0.71 10.00 -8.43
CA TYR A 96 1.10 8.62 -8.69
C TYR A 96 0.42 7.62 -7.77
N LEU A 97 0.34 7.90 -6.47
CA LEU A 97 -0.35 7.05 -5.50
C LEU A 97 -1.83 6.89 -5.86
N LYS A 98 -2.50 8.01 -6.20
CA LYS A 98 -3.90 8.02 -6.64
C LYS A 98 -4.17 7.11 -7.83
N TYR A 99 -3.36 7.23 -8.89
CA TYR A 99 -3.63 6.55 -10.16
C TYR A 99 -2.95 5.17 -10.30
N SER A 100 -2.02 4.83 -9.41
CA SER A 100 -1.48 3.47 -9.30
C SER A 100 -2.23 2.59 -8.29
N HIS A 101 -3.11 3.17 -7.48
CA HIS A 101 -3.75 2.51 -6.33
C HIS A 101 -2.74 1.98 -5.29
N THR A 102 -1.56 2.60 -5.22
CA THR A 102 -0.54 2.28 -4.23
C THR A 102 -0.78 3.11 -2.97
N ARG A 103 -0.74 2.48 -1.80
CA ARG A 103 -1.04 3.14 -0.52
C ARG A 103 0.10 4.01 -0.02
N PHE A 104 1.34 3.57 -0.17
CA PHE A 104 2.49 4.24 0.43
C PHE A 104 3.42 4.78 -0.65
N GLY A 105 4.01 5.94 -0.38
CA GLY A 105 5.01 6.56 -1.23
C GLY A 105 6.19 7.05 -0.41
N ILE A 106 7.40 6.92 -0.94
CA ILE A 106 8.63 7.42 -0.34
C ILE A 106 9.19 8.50 -1.25
N LEU A 107 9.38 9.70 -0.69
CA LEU A 107 10.22 10.75 -1.27
C LEU A 107 11.59 10.68 -0.63
N ILE A 108 12.65 10.69 -1.44
CA ILE A 108 14.02 10.61 -0.94
C ILE A 108 14.96 11.54 -1.70
N ASP A 109 15.75 12.30 -0.95
CA ASP A 109 16.90 13.05 -1.44
C ASP A 109 18.12 12.76 -0.54
N PRO A 110 19.32 13.29 -0.84
CA PRO A 110 20.52 13.04 -0.04
C PRO A 110 20.49 13.59 1.40
N PHE A 111 19.40 14.22 1.82
CA PHE A 111 19.29 14.92 3.10
C PHE A 111 18.08 14.48 3.91
N SER A 112 17.11 13.80 3.30
CA SER A 112 15.92 13.31 3.99
C SER A 112 15.20 12.20 3.25
N VAL A 113 14.52 11.36 4.03
CA VAL A 113 13.53 10.39 3.55
C VAL A 113 12.20 10.72 4.20
N GLU A 114 11.16 10.83 3.38
CA GLU A 114 9.79 11.13 3.81
C GLU A 114 8.86 10.04 3.31
N ILE A 115 8.12 9.41 4.23
CA ILE A 115 7.17 8.35 3.91
C ILE A 115 5.75 8.89 4.07
N TYR A 116 4.98 8.78 3.00
CA TYR A 116 3.61 9.24 2.88
C TYR A 116 2.64 8.06 2.78
N GLU A 117 1.47 8.24 3.38
CA GLU A 117 0.33 7.35 3.24
C GLU A 117 -0.79 8.06 2.49
N TYR A 118 -1.24 7.46 1.39
CA TYR A 118 -2.38 7.90 0.62
C TYR A 118 -3.63 7.18 1.09
N THR A 119 -4.50 7.93 1.75
CA THR A 119 -5.82 7.50 2.23
C THR A 119 -6.81 8.61 1.99
N GLU A 120 -8.08 8.27 1.74
CA GLU A 120 -9.17 9.26 1.64
C GLU A 120 -8.93 10.37 0.60
N GLY A 121 -8.14 10.09 -0.44
CA GLY A 121 -7.92 11.02 -1.55
C GLY A 121 -6.74 11.99 -1.39
N SER A 122 -5.93 11.86 -0.32
CA SER A 122 -4.76 12.73 -0.09
C SER A 122 -3.56 11.96 0.47
N ALA A 123 -2.34 12.45 0.18
CA ALA A 123 -1.10 11.92 0.73
C ALA A 123 -0.73 12.65 2.03
N THR A 124 -0.62 11.91 3.13
CA THR A 124 -0.27 12.45 4.46
C THR A 124 1.10 11.97 4.91
N LEU A 125 1.92 12.87 5.47
CA LEU A 125 3.25 12.51 5.97
C LEU A 125 3.11 11.60 7.21
N LYS A 126 3.64 10.38 7.14
CA LYS A 126 3.61 9.43 8.26
C LYS A 126 4.85 9.53 9.13
N CYS A 127 6.01 9.60 8.50
CA CYS A 127 7.27 9.72 9.20
C CYS A 127 8.34 10.30 8.28
N LYS A 128 9.36 10.90 8.89
CA LYS A 128 10.49 11.53 8.22
C LYS A 128 11.78 11.20 8.96
N HIS A 129 12.85 11.01 8.20
CA HIS A 129 14.20 10.92 8.72
C HIS A 129 15.10 11.93 8.02
N ASN A 130 15.88 12.68 8.79
CA ASN A 130 16.91 13.58 8.25
C ASN A 130 18.21 12.79 8.12
N ILE A 131 18.84 12.88 6.95
CA ILE A 131 20.08 12.19 6.62
C ILE A 131 21.24 13.14 6.91
N GLU A 132 22.10 12.78 7.87
CA GLU A 132 23.29 13.57 8.20
C GLU A 132 24.41 13.38 7.19
N ASN A 133 24.58 12.14 6.72
CA ASN A 133 25.54 11.75 5.69
C ASN A 133 24.93 10.66 4.78
N PRO A 134 24.62 10.95 3.51
CA PRO A 134 24.00 9.99 2.60
C PRO A 134 24.93 8.87 2.14
N GLU A 135 26.25 8.98 2.40
CA GLU A 135 27.19 7.85 2.23
C GLU A 135 27.03 6.80 3.33
N GLN A 136 26.45 7.17 4.47
CA GLN A 136 26.15 6.26 5.57
C GLN A 136 24.69 5.84 5.49
N VAL A 137 24.41 4.80 4.70
CA VAL A 137 23.03 4.39 4.38
C VAL A 137 22.33 3.63 5.51
N GLN A 138 23.08 3.02 6.45
CA GLN A 138 22.50 2.18 7.51
C GLN A 138 21.40 2.85 8.36
N PRO A 139 21.53 4.10 8.83
CA PRO A 139 20.46 4.76 9.59
C PRO A 139 19.18 4.93 8.77
N VAL A 140 19.33 5.20 7.47
CA VAL A 140 18.21 5.35 6.53
C VAL A 140 17.52 4.00 6.30
N ALA A 141 18.30 2.93 6.11
CA ALA A 141 17.79 1.58 5.99
C ALA A 141 17.05 1.12 7.25
N ASN A 142 17.59 1.42 8.44
CA ASN A 142 16.94 1.13 9.72
C ASN A 142 15.61 1.86 9.86
N PHE A 143 15.56 3.13 9.45
CA PHE A 143 14.33 3.92 9.44
C PHE A 143 13.25 3.27 8.53
N VAL A 144 13.61 2.87 7.31
CA VAL A 144 12.69 2.17 6.40
C VAL A 144 12.27 0.81 6.96
N SER A 145 13.21 0.02 7.49
CA SER A 145 12.89 -1.28 8.10
C SER A 145 11.90 -1.14 9.26
N ASN A 146 12.10 -0.14 10.14
CA ASN A 146 11.18 0.14 11.24
C ASN A 146 9.79 0.52 10.74
N PHE A 147 9.70 1.33 9.69
CA PHE A 147 8.42 1.63 9.04
C PHE A 147 7.74 0.34 8.55
N LEU A 148 8.45 -0.50 7.79
CA LEU A 148 7.92 -1.75 7.24
C LEU A 148 7.40 -2.70 8.33
N ASP A 149 8.07 -2.76 9.48
CA ASP A 149 7.62 -3.56 10.62
C ASP A 149 6.34 -3.06 11.29
N ILE A 150 6.09 -1.75 11.21
CA ILE A 150 4.87 -1.12 11.72
C ILE A 150 3.69 -1.38 10.78
N VAL A 151 3.90 -1.28 9.46
CA VAL A 151 2.80 -1.30 8.47
C VAL A 151 2.50 -2.67 7.85
N LYS A 152 3.31 -3.69 8.14
CA LYS A 152 3.06 -5.06 7.64
C LYS A 152 1.67 -5.56 8.04
N MET A 153 1.02 -6.26 7.11
CA MET A 153 -0.25 -6.91 7.41
C MET A 153 -0.02 -8.08 8.37
N ARG A 154 -0.73 -8.08 9.50
CA ARG A 154 -0.74 -9.22 10.45
C ARG A 154 -1.88 -10.15 10.08
N THR A 155 -1.54 -11.38 9.70
CA THR A 155 -2.52 -12.42 9.39
C THR A 155 -2.74 -13.33 10.60
N ILE A 156 -4.00 -13.46 11.02
CA ILE A 156 -4.41 -14.35 12.12
C ILE A 156 -5.37 -15.38 11.53
N ALA A 157 -5.02 -16.66 11.64
CA ALA A 157 -5.88 -17.77 11.23
C ALA A 157 -6.48 -18.45 12.47
N ILE A 158 -7.81 -18.49 12.56
CA ILE A 158 -8.53 -19.17 13.64
C ILE A 158 -9.13 -20.45 13.08
N HIS A 159 -8.59 -21.59 13.48
CA HIS A 159 -9.03 -22.91 13.04
C HIS A 159 -9.22 -23.86 14.23
N THR A 160 -10.27 -24.68 14.18
CA THR A 160 -10.47 -25.81 15.10
C THR A 160 -11.34 -26.89 14.47
N SER A 161 -11.01 -28.14 14.76
CA SER A 161 -11.67 -29.35 14.25
C SER A 161 -13.05 -29.60 14.85
N LYS A 162 -13.41 -28.92 15.94
CA LYS A 162 -14.71 -29.09 16.60
C LYS A 162 -15.70 -27.99 16.18
N GLY A 163 -16.92 -28.38 15.83
CA GLY A 163 -18.03 -27.46 15.59
C GLY A 163 -18.51 -26.79 16.89
N GLY A 164 -19.06 -25.57 16.78
CA GLY A 164 -19.74 -24.90 17.91
C GLY A 164 -18.85 -24.38 19.05
N VAL A 165 -17.53 -24.28 18.86
CA VAL A 165 -16.60 -23.78 19.91
C VAL A 165 -16.39 -22.26 19.88
N GLY A 166 -17.18 -21.53 19.09
CA GLY A 166 -17.12 -20.07 19.03
C GLY A 166 -16.04 -19.47 18.11
N LYS A 167 -15.52 -20.21 17.12
CA LYS A 167 -14.55 -19.68 16.13
C LYS A 167 -15.03 -18.38 15.49
N THR A 168 -16.23 -18.43 14.89
CA THR A 168 -16.84 -17.31 14.19
C THR A 168 -17.05 -16.13 15.13
N THR A 169 -17.57 -16.40 16.32
CA THR A 169 -17.75 -15.39 17.37
C THR A 169 -16.43 -14.71 17.70
N LEU A 170 -15.34 -15.47 17.85
CA LEU A 170 -14.02 -14.93 18.14
C LEU A 170 -13.49 -14.09 16.97
N VAL A 171 -13.58 -14.59 15.74
CA VAL A 171 -13.15 -13.87 14.52
C VAL A 171 -13.85 -12.51 14.41
N VAL A 172 -15.17 -12.50 14.53
CA VAL A 172 -15.99 -11.29 14.37
C VAL A 172 -15.71 -10.28 15.49
N ASN A 173 -15.60 -10.73 16.74
CA ASN A 173 -15.30 -9.81 17.86
C ASN A 173 -13.87 -9.25 17.80
N ILE A 174 -12.87 -10.07 17.46
CA ILE A 174 -11.50 -9.58 17.27
C ILE A 174 -11.47 -8.56 16.13
N ALA A 175 -12.13 -8.86 15.01
CA ALA A 175 -12.18 -7.95 13.87
C ALA A 175 -12.85 -6.62 14.23
N TYR A 176 -13.99 -6.67 14.94
CA TYR A 176 -14.70 -5.49 15.41
C TYR A 176 -13.84 -4.63 16.34
N GLU A 177 -13.22 -5.21 17.38
CA GLU A 177 -12.40 -4.45 18.32
C GLU A 177 -11.14 -3.86 17.66
N LEU A 178 -10.49 -4.60 16.75
CA LEU A 178 -9.35 -4.07 15.98
C LEU A 178 -9.78 -2.90 15.09
N ALA A 179 -10.92 -3.02 14.40
CA ALA A 179 -11.46 -1.95 13.56
C ALA A 179 -11.81 -0.70 14.39
N LYS A 180 -12.44 -0.89 15.56
CA LYS A 180 -12.77 0.17 16.51
C LYS A 180 -11.54 0.90 17.07
N LEU A 181 -10.42 0.20 17.19
CA LEU A 181 -9.11 0.80 17.54
C LEU A 181 -8.45 1.54 16.35
N GLY A 182 -9.13 1.70 15.22
CA GLY A 182 -8.65 2.40 14.03
C GLY A 182 -7.80 1.55 13.09
N ASN A 183 -7.75 0.22 13.29
CA ASN A 183 -7.03 -0.65 12.36
C ASN A 183 -7.87 -0.95 11.13
N ARG A 184 -7.23 -1.07 9.97
CA ARG A 184 -7.88 -1.65 8.80
C ARG A 184 -7.89 -3.16 8.94
N VAL A 185 -9.08 -3.75 9.00
CA VAL A 185 -9.27 -5.18 9.19
C VAL A 185 -9.90 -5.79 7.94
N LEU A 186 -9.37 -6.93 7.50
CA LEU A 186 -9.98 -7.78 6.48
C LEU A 186 -10.35 -9.10 7.14
N VAL A 187 -11.63 -9.45 7.08
CA VAL A 187 -12.11 -10.79 7.46
C VAL A 187 -12.25 -11.61 6.19
N ILE A 188 -11.64 -12.79 6.18
CA ILE A 188 -11.80 -13.77 5.10
C ILE A 188 -12.58 -14.95 5.70
N ASP A 189 -13.82 -15.13 5.25
CA ASP A 189 -14.68 -16.23 5.67
C ASP A 189 -14.50 -17.40 4.70
N LEU A 190 -13.88 -18.48 5.17
CA LEU A 190 -13.63 -19.70 4.42
C LEU A 190 -14.47 -20.89 4.94
N ASP A 191 -15.50 -20.61 5.73
CA ASP A 191 -16.45 -21.61 6.21
C ASP A 191 -17.62 -21.71 5.24
N ASP A 192 -17.95 -22.92 4.75
CA ASP A 192 -19.06 -23.16 3.82
C ASP A 192 -20.40 -22.62 4.35
N GLN A 193 -20.55 -22.50 5.67
CA GLN A 193 -21.77 -21.96 6.30
C GLN A 193 -21.82 -20.42 6.35
N ALA A 194 -20.72 -19.75 5.97
CA ALA A 194 -20.61 -18.29 5.88
C ALA A 194 -21.10 -17.54 7.14
N HIS A 195 -20.88 -18.12 8.33
CA HIS A 195 -21.39 -17.56 9.59
C HIS A 195 -20.72 -16.25 9.99
N ALA A 196 -19.46 -16.01 9.60
CA ALA A 196 -18.80 -14.74 9.91
C ALA A 196 -19.40 -13.63 9.05
N SER A 197 -19.60 -13.94 7.76
CA SER A 197 -20.27 -13.07 6.80
C SER A 197 -21.69 -12.71 7.25
N LEU A 198 -22.45 -13.69 7.76
CA LEU A 198 -23.79 -13.46 8.33
C LEU A 198 -23.73 -12.54 9.56
N SER A 199 -22.83 -12.83 10.49
CA SER A 199 -22.69 -12.06 11.73
C SER A 199 -22.26 -10.61 11.47
N LEU A 200 -21.52 -10.37 10.40
CA LEU A 200 -21.07 -9.06 9.96
C LEU A 200 -22.10 -8.30 9.10
N GLY A 201 -23.26 -8.92 8.81
CA GLY A 201 -24.33 -8.29 8.03
C GLY A 201 -24.04 -8.19 6.53
N VAL A 202 -23.04 -8.93 6.04
CA VAL A 202 -22.59 -8.92 4.64
C VAL A 202 -23.08 -10.13 3.85
N ASN A 203 -23.66 -11.13 4.53
CA ASN A 203 -24.26 -12.27 3.85
C ASN A 203 -25.64 -11.88 3.29
N LYS A 204 -25.72 -11.82 1.96
CA LYS A 204 -26.96 -11.61 1.22
C LYS A 204 -27.60 -12.91 0.70
N ALA A 205 -27.34 -14.05 1.33
CA ALA A 205 -27.98 -15.31 0.94
C ALA A 205 -29.52 -15.20 0.88
N ASP A 206 -30.10 -14.34 1.72
CA ASP A 206 -31.53 -14.01 1.70
C ASP A 206 -32.01 -13.32 0.40
N GLU A 207 -31.11 -12.85 -0.47
CA GLU A 207 -31.45 -12.40 -1.84
C GLU A 207 -31.70 -13.58 -2.79
N PHE A 208 -31.12 -14.77 -2.54
CA PHE A 208 -31.45 -15.99 -3.30
C PHE A 208 -32.89 -16.43 -3.05
N ASP A 209 -33.40 -16.28 -1.83
CA ASP A 209 -34.79 -16.62 -1.48
C ASP A 209 -35.81 -15.72 -2.19
N LYS A 210 -35.36 -14.59 -2.77
CA LYS A 210 -36.19 -13.67 -3.55
C LYS A 210 -36.12 -13.95 -5.05
N ALA A 211 -35.20 -14.81 -5.51
CA ALA A 211 -35.11 -15.18 -6.91
C ALA A 211 -36.22 -16.17 -7.26
N SER A 212 -37.07 -15.78 -8.20
CA SER A 212 -38.20 -16.58 -8.68
C SER A 212 -37.88 -17.33 -9.98
N THR A 213 -36.76 -17.01 -10.62
CA THR A 213 -36.29 -17.61 -11.87
C THR A 213 -34.81 -17.97 -11.82
N LEU A 214 -34.36 -18.91 -12.67
CA LEU A 214 -32.95 -19.25 -12.82
C LEU A 214 -32.10 -18.05 -13.25
N GLU A 215 -32.65 -17.17 -14.07
CA GLU A 215 -31.97 -15.98 -14.57
C GLU A 215 -31.78 -14.91 -13.48
N GLU A 216 -32.74 -14.79 -12.54
CA GLU A 216 -32.60 -13.96 -11.33
C GLU A 216 -31.58 -14.58 -10.36
N PHE A 217 -31.59 -15.90 -10.23
CA PHE A 217 -30.63 -16.64 -9.41
C PHE A 217 -29.19 -16.43 -9.90
N ASP A 218 -28.95 -16.57 -11.21
CA ASP A 218 -27.63 -16.36 -11.82
C ASP A 218 -27.16 -14.90 -11.65
N LYS A 219 -28.06 -13.92 -11.78
CA LYS A 219 -27.73 -12.50 -11.51
C LYS A 219 -27.33 -12.25 -10.07
N VAL A 220 -28.01 -12.89 -9.11
CA VAL A 220 -27.65 -12.80 -7.70
C VAL A 220 -26.28 -13.45 -7.47
N LEU A 221 -26.02 -14.62 -8.07
CA LEU A 221 -24.73 -15.31 -8.00
C LEU A 221 -23.58 -14.47 -8.60
N ASP A 222 -23.79 -13.89 -9.76
CA ASP A 222 -22.82 -13.00 -10.42
C ASP A 222 -22.55 -11.74 -9.60
N SER A 223 -23.55 -11.24 -8.85
CA SER A 223 -23.38 -10.07 -7.98
C SER A 223 -22.40 -10.31 -6.82
N PHE A 224 -22.15 -11.57 -6.45
CA PHE A 224 -21.16 -11.94 -5.44
C PHE A 224 -19.74 -12.07 -6.00
N GLN A 225 -19.56 -12.20 -7.32
CA GLN A 225 -18.22 -12.29 -7.91
C GLN A 225 -17.45 -10.98 -7.67
N ASP A 226 -16.24 -11.11 -7.14
CA ASP A 226 -15.31 -10.01 -6.84
C ASP A 226 -15.83 -8.93 -5.86
N ARG A 227 -16.93 -9.20 -5.14
CA ARG A 227 -17.54 -8.25 -4.22
C ARG A 227 -16.69 -8.06 -2.97
N LYS A 228 -16.31 -6.81 -2.69
CA LYS A 228 -15.67 -6.39 -1.43
C LYS A 228 -16.70 -5.61 -0.61
N GLU A 229 -17.16 -6.20 0.49
CA GLU A 229 -18.04 -5.49 1.43
C GLU A 229 -17.21 -4.68 2.42
N VAL A 230 -17.49 -3.38 2.51
CA VAL A 230 -16.84 -2.47 3.45
C VAL A 230 -17.81 -2.24 4.60
N ILE A 231 -17.36 -2.57 5.81
CA ILE A 231 -18.11 -2.35 7.05
C ILE A 231 -17.41 -1.22 7.79
N GLU A 232 -18.11 -0.10 7.98
CA GLU A 232 -17.61 0.96 8.85
C GLU A 232 -17.91 0.60 10.31
N PRO A 233 -16.91 0.69 11.21
CA PRO A 233 -17.16 0.51 12.64
C PRO A 233 -18.08 1.63 13.14
N ILE A 234 -19.15 1.26 13.85
CA ILE A 234 -20.10 2.18 14.50
C ILE A 234 -19.46 2.82 15.74
#